data_AF-A0A349YNZ4-F1
#
_entry.id   AF-A0A349YNZ4-F1
#
_cell.length_a   1.000
_cell.length_b   1.000
_cell.length_c   1.000
_cell.angle_alpha   90.00
_cell.angle_beta   90.00
_cell.angle_gamma   90.00
#
_symmetry.space_group_name_H-M   'P 1'
#
loop_
_entity.id
_entity.type
_entity.pdbx_description
1 polymer ?
#
loop_
_entity_poly.entity_id
_entity_poly.type
_entity_poly.pdbx_seq_one_letter_code
_entity_poly.pdbx_strand_id
1 'polypeptide(L)'
;MGDLKFRHETKHYITYTDYLAIRSRLKVIASSDTHADENGFYLIRSLYFDNYNDKALKEKVYGYTNREKFRIRYYNGDDSFIHLEKKSKMNG
;
A
#
# COMPACT_ATOMS: atom_id res chain seq x y z
N MET A 1 22.59 -11.69 20.76
CA MET A 1 21.45 -10.99 20.13
C MET A 1 21.10 -11.78 18.89
N GLY A 2 19.86 -12.28 18.77
CA GLY A 2 19.44 -13.02 17.58
C GLY A 2 19.40 -12.09 16.36
N ASP A 3 19.74 -12.63 15.19
CA ASP A 3 19.71 -11.87 13.94
C ASP A 3 18.30 -11.30 13.69
N LEU A 4 18.25 -10.00 13.35
CA LEU A 4 17.01 -9.34 12.94
C LEU A 4 16.56 -9.94 11.60
N LYS A 5 15.52 -10.78 11.64
CA LYS A 5 14.89 -11.31 10.42
C LYS A 5 13.94 -10.28 9.82
N PHE A 6 14.37 -9.60 8.76
CA PHE A 6 13.53 -8.65 8.04
C PHE A 6 12.49 -9.36 7.16
N ARG A 7 11.35 -8.68 6.92
CA ARG A 7 10.35 -9.12 5.94
C ARG A 7 10.76 -8.67 4.54
N HIS A 8 10.70 -9.58 3.58
CA HIS A 8 10.90 -9.28 2.17
C HIS A 8 9.55 -9.12 1.47
N GLU A 9 9.31 -7.97 0.85
CA GLU A 9 8.14 -7.72 0.02
C GLU A 9 8.58 -7.51 -1.44
N THR A 10 8.04 -8.31 -2.37
CA THR A 10 8.20 -8.08 -3.81
C THR A 10 6.89 -7.58 -4.42
N LYS A 11 7.00 -6.70 -5.43
CA LYS A 11 5.85 -6.13 -6.15
C LYS A 11 6.04 -6.44 -7.63
N HIS A 12 4.99 -6.95 -8.26
CA HIS A 12 4.98 -7.37 -9.65
C HIS A 12 3.86 -6.65 -10.38
N TYR A 13 4.13 -6.22 -11.61
CA TYR A 13 3.07 -5.81 -12.52
C TYR A 13 2.33 -7.07 -12.98
N ILE A 14 1.01 -7.03 -12.96
CA ILE A 14 0.15 -8.13 -13.39
C ILE A 14 -0.92 -7.62 -14.35
N THR A 15 -1.27 -8.43 -15.33
CA THR A 15 -2.42 -8.20 -16.20
C THR A 15 -3.71 -8.65 -15.51
N TYR A 16 -4.86 -8.33 -16.11
CA TYR A 16 -6.14 -8.84 -15.62
C TYR A 16 -6.22 -10.38 -15.68
N THR A 17 -5.65 -10.98 -16.72
CA THR A 17 -5.59 -12.45 -16.87
C THR A 17 -4.74 -13.09 -15.76
N ASP A 18 -3.60 -12.49 -15.43
CA ASP A 18 -2.76 -12.93 -14.31
C ASP A 18 -3.52 -12.87 -12.99
N TYR A 19 -4.27 -11.77 -12.76
CA TYR A 19 -5.12 -11.63 -11.58
C TYR A 19 -6.13 -12.78 -11.45
N LEU A 20 -6.83 -13.15 -12.53
CA LEU A 20 -7.80 -14.26 -12.51
C LEU A 20 -7.12 -15.59 -12.15
N ALA A 21 -5.97 -15.88 -12.77
CA ALA A 21 -5.22 -17.09 -12.51
C ALA A 21 -4.68 -17.16 -11.07
N ILE A 22 -4.09 -16.07 -10.58
CA ILE A 22 -3.55 -15.96 -9.22
C ILE A 22 -4.67 -16.08 -8.18
N ARG A 23 -5.80 -15.36 -8.36
CA ARG A 23 -6.94 -15.42 -7.46
C ARG A 23 -7.50 -16.84 -7.35
N SER A 24 -7.62 -17.55 -8.46
CA SER A 24 -8.09 -18.95 -8.46
C SER A 24 -7.18 -19.87 -7.64
N ARG A 25 -5.85 -19.72 -7.78
CA ARG A 25 -4.87 -20.54 -7.06
C ARG A 25 -4.77 -20.19 -5.57
N LEU A 26 -4.77 -18.90 -5.23
CA LEU A 26 -4.62 -18.44 -3.85
C LEU A 26 -5.79 -18.86 -2.96
N LYS A 27 -7.02 -18.92 -3.49
CA LYS A 27 -8.22 -19.35 -2.74
C LYS A 27 -8.10 -20.76 -2.15
N VAL A 28 -7.21 -21.60 -2.66
CA VAL A 28 -6.98 -22.96 -2.16
C VAL A 28 -6.14 -22.96 -0.88
N ILE A 29 -5.27 -21.97 -0.69
CA ILE A 29 -4.26 -21.93 0.38
C ILE A 29 -4.38 -20.74 1.32
N ALA A 30 -5.19 -19.75 0.97
CA ALA A 30 -5.39 -18.52 1.75
C ALA A 30 -6.88 -18.17 1.85
N SER A 31 -7.29 -17.73 3.04
CA SER A 31 -8.64 -17.25 3.32
C SER A 31 -8.84 -15.82 2.80
N SER A 32 -10.08 -15.48 2.48
CA SER A 32 -10.47 -14.09 2.20
C SER A 32 -10.26 -13.19 3.42
N ASP A 33 -9.92 -11.92 3.17
CA ASP A 33 -9.84 -10.90 4.21
C ASP A 33 -11.25 -10.59 4.75
N THR A 34 -11.39 -10.61 6.08
CA THR A 34 -12.67 -10.37 6.77
C THR A 34 -13.11 -8.91 6.75
N HIS A 35 -12.22 -7.98 6.37
CA HIS A 35 -12.55 -6.56 6.25
C HIS A 35 -13.06 -6.18 4.85
N ALA A 36 -13.06 -7.13 3.93
CA ALA A 36 -13.66 -6.91 2.62
C ALA A 36 -15.18 -6.89 2.70
N ASP A 37 -15.81 -6.26 1.72
CA ASP A 37 -17.26 -6.23 1.54
C ASP A 37 -17.81 -7.64 1.23
N GLU A 38 -19.14 -7.72 1.08
CA GLU A 38 -19.86 -8.96 0.74
C GLU A 38 -19.39 -9.64 -0.56
N ASN A 39 -18.76 -8.88 -1.47
CA ASN A 39 -18.21 -9.38 -2.72
C ASN A 39 -16.72 -9.76 -2.59
N GLY A 40 -16.11 -9.56 -1.43
CA GLY A 40 -14.70 -9.80 -1.15
C GLY A 40 -13.77 -8.72 -1.69
N PHE A 41 -14.27 -7.49 -1.85
CA PHE A 41 -13.51 -6.33 -2.30
C PHE A 41 -13.49 -5.21 -1.26
N TYR A 42 -12.57 -4.29 -1.42
CA TYR A 42 -12.66 -2.98 -0.78
C TYR A 42 -12.14 -1.93 -1.76
N LEU A 43 -12.81 -0.79 -1.81
CA LEU A 43 -12.38 0.35 -2.61
C LEU A 43 -11.53 1.27 -1.74
N ILE A 44 -10.25 1.42 -2.08
CA ILE A 44 -9.35 2.32 -1.35
C ILE A 44 -9.21 3.63 -2.11
N ARG A 45 -9.42 4.76 -1.43
CA ARG A 45 -8.98 6.07 -1.92
C ARG A 45 -7.87 6.62 -1.04
N SER A 46 -6.84 7.18 -1.65
CA SER A 46 -5.73 7.81 -0.93
C SER A 46 -5.38 9.13 -1.58
N LEU A 47 -5.34 10.21 -0.79
CA LEU A 47 -4.83 11.51 -1.20
C LEU A 47 -3.46 11.71 -0.58
N TYR A 48 -2.44 11.89 -1.41
CA TYR A 48 -1.07 12.16 -0.96
C TYR A 48 -0.85 13.66 -0.81
N PHE A 49 -0.12 14.04 0.25
CA PHE A 49 0.28 15.42 0.46
C PHE A 49 1.71 15.63 -0.01
N ASP A 50 1.94 16.80 -0.61
CA ASP A 50 3.26 17.35 -0.89
C ASP A 50 3.25 18.85 -0.52
N ASN A 51 4.39 19.49 -0.59
CA ASN A 51 4.49 20.94 -0.43
C ASN A 51 4.59 21.65 -1.79
N TYR A 52 4.55 22.98 -1.75
CA TYR A 52 4.64 23.83 -2.96
C TYR A 52 5.94 23.64 -3.78
N ASN A 53 6.94 22.96 -3.23
CA ASN A 53 8.22 22.68 -3.87
C ASN A 53 8.33 21.25 -4.42
N ASP A 54 7.26 20.44 -4.38
CA ASP A 54 7.27 19.03 -4.76
C ASP A 54 8.33 18.22 -4.00
N LYS A 55 8.54 18.52 -2.70
CA LYS A 55 9.61 17.91 -1.92
C LYS A 55 9.49 16.39 -1.87
N ALA A 56 8.31 15.85 -1.55
CA ALA A 56 8.13 14.40 -1.39
C ALA A 56 8.29 13.67 -2.74
N LEU A 57 7.82 14.29 -3.82
CA LEU A 57 8.05 13.82 -5.18
C LEU A 57 9.55 13.80 -5.53
N LYS A 58 10.26 14.92 -5.34
CA LYS A 58 11.69 15.06 -5.65
C LYS A 58 12.54 14.10 -4.84
N GLU A 59 12.33 14.01 -3.52
CA GLU A 59 13.03 13.06 -2.65
C GLU A 59 12.84 11.61 -3.11
N LYS A 60 11.63 11.25 -3.55
CA LYS A 60 11.35 9.92 -4.12
C LYS A 60 12.12 9.68 -5.42
N VAL A 61 12.10 10.64 -6.34
CA VAL A 61 12.74 10.51 -7.66
C VAL A 61 14.27 10.49 -7.54
N TYR A 62 14.84 11.33 -6.69
CA TYR A 62 16.28 11.42 -6.46
C TYR A 62 16.82 10.35 -5.51
N GLY A 63 15.98 9.45 -5.02
CA GLY A 63 16.43 8.31 -4.22
C GLY A 63 16.94 8.68 -2.83
N TYR A 64 16.42 9.75 -2.22
CA TYR A 64 16.81 10.14 -0.87
C TYR A 64 16.53 9.01 0.13
N THR A 65 17.52 8.77 0.97
CA THR A 65 17.56 7.64 1.92
C THR A 65 16.54 7.80 3.04
N ASN A 66 16.43 9.02 3.57
CA ASN A 66 15.49 9.40 4.61
C ASN A 66 14.41 10.28 4.01
N ARG A 67 13.21 9.73 3.86
CA ARG A 67 12.08 10.45 3.25
C ARG A 67 10.76 10.00 3.82
N GLU A 68 9.81 10.92 3.81
CA GLU A 68 8.49 10.73 4.37
C GLU A 68 7.42 11.01 3.33
N LYS A 69 6.31 10.30 3.43
CA LYS A 69 5.10 10.63 2.68
C LYS A 69 3.90 10.59 3.61
N PHE A 70 3.06 11.60 3.48
CA PHE A 70 1.81 11.71 4.20
C PHE A 70 0.66 11.44 3.24
N ARG A 71 -0.38 10.79 3.74
CA ARG A 71 -1.64 10.62 3.01
C ARG A 71 -2.82 10.60 3.97
N ILE A 72 -3.96 11.03 3.47
CA ILE A 72 -5.24 10.59 4.04
C ILE A 72 -5.77 9.43 3.22
N ARG A 73 -6.40 8.46 3.89
CA ARG A 73 -7.00 7.28 3.27
C ARG A 73 -8.34 6.96 3.91
N TYR A 74 -9.29 6.56 3.08
CA TYR A 74 -10.57 6.01 3.50
C TYR A 74 -10.97 4.85 2.59
N TYR A 75 -11.96 4.07 3.03
CA TYR A 75 -12.37 2.83 2.39
C TYR A 75 -13.85 2.89 2.01
N ASN A 76 -14.22 2.20 0.92
CA ASN A 76 -15.60 1.93 0.50
C ASN A 76 -16.50 3.16 0.35
N GLY A 77 -15.92 4.35 0.10
CA GLY A 77 -16.73 5.57 -0.02
C GLY A 77 -17.13 6.20 1.32
N ASP A 78 -16.82 5.57 2.45
CA ASP A 78 -17.19 6.01 3.79
C ASP A 78 -16.21 7.07 4.31
N ASP A 79 -16.67 8.31 4.45
CA ASP A 79 -15.92 9.44 4.96
C ASP A 79 -16.14 9.71 6.46
N SER A 80 -16.97 8.90 7.14
CA SER A 80 -17.16 8.97 8.60
C SER A 80 -15.87 8.68 9.36
N PHE A 81 -14.93 7.96 8.73
CA PHE A 81 -13.64 7.64 9.28
C PHE A 81 -12.52 7.76 8.25
N ILE A 82 -11.58 8.68 8.50
CA ILE A 82 -10.45 8.97 7.62
C ILE A 82 -9.14 8.76 8.37
N HIS A 83 -8.28 7.90 7.85
CA HIS A 83 -6.94 7.69 8.41
C HIS A 83 -5.98 8.77 7.92
N LEU A 84 -5.30 9.45 8.84
CA LEU A 84 -4.08 10.19 8.56
C LEU A 84 -2.87 9.26 8.73
N GLU A 85 -2.17 8.99 7.64
CA GLU A 85 -1.07 8.03 7.62
C GLU A 85 0.27 8.69 7.24
N LYS A 86 1.35 8.22 7.87
CA LYS A 86 2.73 8.56 7.55
C LYS A 86 3.51 7.31 7.21
N LYS A 87 4.23 7.31 6.09
CA LYS A 87 5.22 6.28 5.77
C LYS A 87 6.61 6.91 5.70
N SER A 88 7.50 6.47 6.59
CA SER A 88 8.91 6.83 6.59
C SER A 88 9.75 5.73 5.95
N LYS A 89 10.75 6.13 5.18
CA LYS A 89 11.80 5.26 4.66
C LYS A 89 13.12 5.72 5.28
N MET A 90 13.88 4.77 5.83
CA MET A 90 15.21 4.97 6.37
C MET A 90 16.12 3.92 5.76
N ASN A 91 17.30 4.32 5.28
CA ASN A 91 18.34 3.41 4.79
C ASN A 91 17.92 2.46 3.63
N GLY A 92 17.28 3.02 2.59
CA GLY A 92 17.24 2.40 1.25
C GLY A 92 16.10 1.45 0.96
#